data_AF-A0A1W9WRM9-F1
#
_entry.id   AF-A0A1W9WRM9-F1
#
_cell.length_a   1.000
_cell.length_b   1.000
_cell.length_c   1.000
_cell.angle_alpha   90.00
_cell.angle_beta   90.00
_cell.angle_gamma   90.00
#
_symmetry.space_group_name_H-M   'P 1'
#
loop_
_entity.id
_entity.type
_entity.pdbx_description
1 polymer ?
#
loop_
_entity_poly.entity_id
_entity_poly.type
_entity_poly.pdbx_seq_one_letter_code
_entity_poly.pdbx_strand_id
1 'polypeptide(L)'
;MSTKAFFLMRLNDHIQYLKKIEATLAGIENFQATNHHNCKLGQWLYGEAANEVTGLQNSYAQEIFESLLEPHERFHTISKQALEKKQAGDESGAQTAMTEMYKLSQLLTQKLLELDTLA
;
A
#
# COMPACT_ATOMS: atom_id res chain seq x y z
N MET A 1 11.54 9.67 18.20
CA MET A 1 11.22 10.75 17.25
C MET A 1 11.27 10.13 15.87
N SER A 2 10.15 10.15 15.15
CA SER A 2 10.12 9.72 13.74
C SER A 2 10.86 10.77 12.92
N THR A 3 11.94 10.41 12.23
CA THR A 3 12.63 11.32 11.31
C THR A 3 11.77 11.61 10.09
N LYS A 4 11.80 12.83 9.52
CA LYS A 4 11.14 13.23 8.24
C LYS A 4 11.35 12.32 7.02
N ALA A 5 12.22 11.30 7.10
CA ALA A 5 12.40 10.31 6.04
C ALA A 5 11.61 9.02 6.28
N PHE A 6 10.93 8.91 7.43
CA PHE A 6 10.35 7.67 7.91
C PHE A 6 9.11 7.27 7.10
N PHE A 7 8.12 8.17 6.98
CA PHE A 7 6.91 7.88 6.20
C PHE A 7 7.21 7.75 4.72
N LEU A 8 8.22 8.49 4.22
CA LEU A 8 8.74 8.33 2.86
C LEU A 8 9.36 6.95 2.61
N MET A 9 10.03 6.35 3.60
CA MET A 9 10.54 4.98 3.49
C MET A 9 9.38 3.98 3.40
N ARG A 10 8.33 4.15 4.20
CA ARG A 10 7.12 3.30 4.17
C ARG A 10 6.37 3.43 2.85
N LEU A 11 6.32 4.64 2.29
CA LEU A 11 5.81 4.89 0.95
C LEU A 11 6.62 4.11 -0.10
N ASN A 12 7.95 4.18 -0.06
CA ASN A 12 8.78 3.45 -1.01
C ASN A 12 8.53 1.93 -0.93
N ASP A 13 8.38 1.36 0.27
CA ASP A 13 8.05 -0.06 0.43
C ASP A 13 6.77 -0.46 -0.34
N HIS A 14 5.75 0.40 -0.30
CA HIS A 14 4.50 0.18 -1.04
C HIS A 14 4.66 0.32 -2.56
N ILE A 15 5.38 1.35 -3.02
CA ILE A 15 5.64 1.57 -4.45
C ILE A 15 6.44 0.40 -5.06
N GLN A 16 7.39 -0.16 -4.32
CA GLN A 16 8.12 -1.36 -4.78
C GLN A 16 7.20 -2.57 -4.92
N TYR A 17 6.19 -2.72 -4.06
CA TYR A 17 5.21 -3.80 -4.20
C TYR A 17 4.34 -3.62 -5.46
N LEU A 18 3.82 -2.41 -5.70
CA LEU A 18 3.02 -2.11 -6.90
C LEU A 18 3.80 -2.43 -8.18
N LYS A 19 5.07 -2.04 -8.26
CA LYS A 19 5.96 -2.34 -9.40
C LYS A 19 6.12 -3.84 -9.68
N LYS A 20 6.17 -4.68 -8.64
CA LYS A 20 6.24 -6.14 -8.82
C LYS A 20 4.95 -6.72 -9.38
N ILE A 21 3.79 -6.17 -8.97
CA ILE A 21 2.50 -6.55 -9.57
C ILE A 21 2.46 -6.13 -11.04
N GLU A 22 2.85 -4.89 -11.37
CA GLU A 22 2.93 -4.40 -12.75
C GLU A 22 3.82 -5.30 -13.62
N ALA A 23 5.04 -5.59 -13.14
CA ALA A 23 5.98 -6.45 -13.86
C ALA A 23 5.44 -7.86 -14.08
N THR A 24 4.69 -8.40 -13.12
CA THR A 24 4.07 -9.72 -13.25
C THR A 24 2.93 -9.72 -14.25
N LEU A 25 2.07 -8.69 -14.23
CA LEU A 25 1.00 -8.54 -15.21
C LEU A 25 1.53 -8.28 -16.63
N ALA A 26 2.71 -7.67 -16.75
CA ALA A 26 3.43 -7.52 -18.00
C ALA A 26 4.15 -8.81 -18.45
N GLY A 27 4.14 -9.87 -17.63
CA GLY A 27 4.84 -11.13 -17.93
C GLY A 27 6.37 -11.06 -17.80
N ILE A 28 6.89 -10.03 -17.13
CA ILE A 28 8.32 -9.80 -16.91
C ILE A 28 8.81 -10.57 -15.67
N GLU A 29 7.97 -10.62 -14.63
CA GLU A 29 8.26 -11.30 -13.36
C GLU A 29 7.19 -12.36 -13.02
N ASN A 30 7.47 -13.20 -12.03
CA ASN A 30 6.51 -14.13 -11.44
C ASN A 30 6.34 -13.84 -9.95
N PHE A 31 5.80 -12.67 -9.63
CA PHE A 31 5.50 -12.28 -8.26
C PHE A 31 4.11 -12.79 -7.84
N GLN A 32 3.99 -13.23 -6.59
CA GLN A 32 2.73 -13.68 -6.02
C GLN A 32 2.22 -12.62 -5.04
N ALA A 33 0.93 -12.26 -5.14
CA ALA A 33 0.32 -11.33 -4.22
C ALA A 33 0.37 -11.89 -2.79
N THR A 34 0.74 -11.04 -1.84
CA THR A 34 0.80 -11.40 -0.41
C THR A 34 -0.41 -10.83 0.34
N ASN A 35 -0.68 -11.40 1.52
CA ASN A 35 -1.60 -10.79 2.48
C ASN A 35 -1.11 -9.38 2.85
N HIS A 36 -2.05 -8.47 3.14
CA HIS A 36 -1.75 -7.10 3.53
C HIS A 36 -0.87 -7.04 4.80
N HIS A 37 -1.02 -7.92 5.78
CA HIS A 37 -0.14 -7.98 6.96
C HIS A 37 1.29 -8.45 6.65
N ASN A 38 1.53 -9.05 5.49
CA ASN A 38 2.82 -9.67 5.16
C ASN A 38 3.73 -8.80 4.29
N CYS A 39 3.22 -7.68 3.76
CA CYS A 39 4.07 -6.73 3.05
C CYS A 39 4.79 -5.81 4.06
N LYS A 40 5.91 -5.19 3.67
CA LYS A 40 6.69 -4.33 4.58
C LYS A 40 5.89 -3.15 5.13
N LEU A 41 5.03 -2.54 4.30
CA LEU A 41 4.13 -1.48 4.75
C LEU A 41 3.12 -2.02 5.77
N GLY A 42 2.52 -3.18 5.52
CA GLY A 42 1.56 -3.80 6.41
C GLY A 42 2.15 -4.25 7.75
N GLN A 43 3.33 -4.87 7.73
CA GLN A 43 4.05 -5.23 8.95
C GLN A 43 4.25 -4.01 9.87
N TRP A 44 4.48 -2.85 9.27
CA TRP A 44 4.53 -1.59 9.99
C TRP A 44 3.15 -1.11 10.44
N LEU A 45 2.17 -0.98 9.52
CA LEU A 45 0.82 -0.49 9.79
C LEU A 45 0.13 -1.24 10.95
N TYR A 46 0.23 -2.56 10.96
CA TYR A 46 -0.41 -3.42 11.95
C TYR A 46 0.51 -3.80 13.11
N GLY A 47 1.73 -3.24 13.14
CA GLY A 47 2.73 -3.44 14.19
C GLY A 47 3.02 -2.13 14.93
N GLU A 48 4.18 -1.54 14.63
CA GLU A 48 4.73 -0.42 15.41
C GLU A 48 4.08 0.94 15.07
N ALA A 49 3.38 1.07 13.93
CA ALA A 49 2.87 2.34 13.43
C ALA A 49 1.96 3.07 14.44
N ALA A 50 1.07 2.36 15.13
CA ALA A 50 0.15 2.96 16.09
C ALA A 50 0.89 3.67 17.24
N ASN A 51 1.98 3.06 17.74
CA ASN A 51 2.81 3.64 18.80
C ASN A 51 3.61 4.83 18.28
N GLU A 52 4.19 4.73 17.09
CA GLU A 52 4.99 5.79 16.49
C GLU A 52 4.17 7.03 16.15
N VAL A 53 2.97 6.84 15.57
CA VAL A 53 2.04 7.93 15.24
C VAL A 53 1.49 8.58 16.51
N THR A 54 1.17 7.79 17.54
CA THR A 54 0.78 8.32 18.86
C THR A 54 1.90 9.16 19.49
N GLY A 55 3.16 8.80 19.23
CA GLY A 55 4.33 9.56 19.66
C GLY A 55 4.44 10.98 19.07
N LEU A 56 3.70 11.28 17.99
CA LEU A 56 3.60 12.63 17.42
C LEU A 56 2.71 13.56 18.26
N GLN A 57 1.94 13.01 19.21
CA GLN A 57 1.01 13.77 20.06
C GLN A 57 0.03 14.66 19.26
N ASN A 58 -0.39 14.17 18.10
CA ASN A 58 -1.28 14.87 17.18
C ASN A 58 -2.48 13.97 16.83
N SER A 59 -3.69 14.38 17.22
CA SER A 59 -4.92 13.61 16.97
C SER A 59 -5.23 13.46 15.48
N TYR A 60 -4.93 14.48 14.67
CA TYR A 60 -5.14 14.42 13.22
C TYR A 60 -4.21 13.40 12.56
N ALA A 61 -2.98 13.24 13.06
CA ALA A 61 -2.08 12.19 12.59
C ALA A 61 -2.62 10.78 12.89
N GLN A 62 -3.28 10.59 14.04
CA GLN A 62 -3.94 9.32 14.37
C GLN A 62 -5.11 9.02 13.42
N GLU A 63 -5.95 10.02 13.12
CA GLU A 63 -7.05 9.88 12.16
C GLU A 63 -6.55 9.51 10.75
N ILE A 64 -5.49 10.17 10.27
CA ILE A 64 -4.88 9.84 8.98
C ILE A 64 -4.34 8.42 8.99
N PHE A 65 -3.64 8.02 10.06
CA PHE A 65 -3.11 6.67 10.19
C PHE A 65 -4.20 5.59 10.13
N GLU A 66 -5.28 5.74 10.89
CA GLU A 66 -6.41 4.79 10.87
C GLU A 66 -7.03 4.71 9.46
N SER A 67 -7.09 5.84 8.75
CA SER A 67 -7.59 5.91 7.39
C SER A 67 -6.70 5.25 6.32
N LEU A 68 -5.49 4.78 6.68
CA LEU A 68 -4.63 3.98 5.79
C LEU A 68 -5.03 2.50 5.76
N LEU A 69 -5.66 1.98 6.82
CA LEU A 69 -5.83 0.54 7.02
C LEU A 69 -6.74 -0.10 5.96
N GLU A 70 -7.94 0.45 5.75
CA GLU A 70 -8.89 -0.09 4.78
C GLU A 70 -8.38 0.01 3.33
N PRO A 71 -7.86 1.16 2.84
CA PRO A 71 -7.37 1.25 1.47
C PRO A 71 -6.21 0.30 1.20
N HIS A 72 -5.38 0.03 2.22
CA HIS A 72 -4.27 -0.91 2.14
C HIS A 72 -4.74 -2.37 2.03
N GLU A 73 -5.69 -2.79 2.87
CA GLU A 73 -6.30 -4.12 2.76
C GLU A 73 -6.96 -4.32 1.39
N ARG A 74 -7.72 -3.31 0.94
CA ARG A 74 -8.40 -3.35 -0.36
C ARG A 74 -7.42 -3.41 -1.52
N PHE A 75 -6.30 -2.67 -1.45
CA PHE A 75 -5.23 -2.72 -2.45
C PHE A 75 -4.72 -4.16 -2.63
N HIS A 76 -4.43 -4.86 -1.54
CA HIS A 76 -3.95 -6.24 -1.59
C HIS A 76 -5.00 -7.22 -2.12
N THR A 77 -6.27 -7.02 -1.76
CA THR A 77 -7.38 -7.81 -2.29
C THR A 77 -7.48 -7.68 -3.80
N ILE A 78 -7.43 -6.45 -4.32
CA ILE A 78 -7.50 -6.18 -5.76
C ILE A 78 -6.22 -6.66 -6.47
N SER A 79 -5.05 -6.54 -5.84
CA SER A 79 -3.77 -7.07 -6.36
C SER A 79 -3.87 -8.56 -6.69
N LYS A 80 -4.43 -9.33 -5.75
CA LYS A 80 -4.65 -10.76 -5.93
C LYS A 80 -5.62 -11.03 -7.09
N GLN A 81 -6.74 -10.31 -7.14
CA GLN A 81 -7.72 -10.44 -8.21
C GLN A 81 -7.12 -10.10 -9.59
N ALA A 82 -6.25 -9.09 -9.68
CA ALA A 82 -5.60 -8.72 -10.94
C ALA A 82 -4.75 -9.87 -11.49
N LEU A 83 -3.94 -10.50 -10.62
CA LEU A 83 -3.12 -11.66 -10.98
C LEU A 83 -3.96 -12.88 -11.35
N GLU A 84 -5.02 -13.17 -10.60
CA GLU A 84 -5.94 -14.28 -10.89
C GLU A 84 -6.63 -14.11 -12.25
N LYS A 85 -7.09 -12.89 -12.56
CA LYS A 85 -7.70 -12.58 -13.86
C LYS A 85 -6.70 -12.71 -15.01
N LYS A 86 -5.47 -12.22 -14.82
CA LYS A 86 -4.39 -12.40 -15.80
C LYS A 86 -4.11 -13.88 -16.06
N GLN A 87 -4.06 -14.70 -15.00
CA GLN A 87 -3.86 -16.14 -15.12
C GLN A 87 -5.03 -16.83 -15.85
N ALA A 88 -6.25 -16.33 -15.69
CA ALA A 88 -7.44 -16.80 -16.40
C ALA A 88 -7.55 -16.28 -17.86
N GLY A 89 -6.62 -15.43 -18.32
CA GLY A 89 -6.66 -14.81 -19.64
C GLY A 89 -7.64 -13.63 -19.78
N ASP A 90 -8.21 -13.16 -18.66
CA ASP A 90 -9.08 -11.97 -18.62
C ASP A 90 -8.25 -10.69 -18.53
N GLU A 91 -7.68 -10.29 -19.67
CA GLU A 91 -6.85 -9.08 -19.78
C GLU A 91 -7.62 -7.80 -19.43
N SER A 92 -8.88 -7.70 -19.85
CA SER A 92 -9.73 -6.53 -19.58
C SER A 92 -10.01 -6.39 -18.08
N GLY A 93 -10.34 -7.50 -17.43
CA GLY A 93 -10.57 -7.51 -16.00
C GLY A 93 -9.30 -7.29 -15.18
N ALA A 94 -8.14 -7.78 -15.64
CA ALA A 94 -6.85 -7.47 -15.03
C ALA A 94 -6.51 -5.97 -15.14
N GLN A 95 -6.75 -5.36 -16.30
CA GLN A 95 -6.55 -3.91 -16.51
C GLN A 95 -7.49 -3.06 -15.64
N THR A 96 -8.74 -3.49 -15.48
CA THR A 96 -9.71 -2.84 -14.59
C THR A 96 -9.24 -2.91 -13.15
N ALA A 97 -8.79 -4.07 -12.69
CA ALA A 97 -8.25 -4.26 -11.35
C ALA A 97 -7.00 -3.38 -11.12
N MET A 98 -6.09 -3.31 -12.10
CA MET A 98 -4.93 -2.41 -12.02
C MET A 98 -5.31 -0.94 -11.90
N THR A 99 -6.33 -0.49 -12.62
CA THR A 99 -6.83 0.88 -12.51
C THR A 99 -7.29 1.19 -11.09
N GLU A 100 -8.01 0.27 -10.45
CA GLU A 100 -8.42 0.42 -9.05
C GLU A 100 -7.24 0.37 -8.08
N MET A 101 -6.22 -0.47 -8.34
CA MET A 101 -4.99 -0.49 -7.56
C MET A 101 -4.26 0.85 -7.59
N TYR A 102 -4.16 1.50 -8.76
CA TYR A 102 -3.53 2.82 -8.87
C TYR A 102 -4.27 3.87 -8.03
N LYS A 103 -5.61 3.87 -8.05
CA LYS A 103 -6.41 4.78 -7.23
C LYS A 103 -6.13 4.60 -5.73
N LEU A 104 -6.11 3.35 -5.27
CA LEU A 104 -5.82 3.03 -3.88
C LEU A 104 -4.37 3.37 -3.50
N SER A 105 -3.42 3.09 -4.38
CA SER A 105 -2.00 3.42 -4.17
C SER A 105 -1.78 4.93 -4.12
N GLN A 106 -2.48 5.72 -4.95
CA GLN A 106 -2.47 7.17 -4.88
C GLN A 106 -3.02 7.67 -3.55
N LEU A 107 -4.13 7.09 -3.06
CA LEU A 107 -4.73 7.44 -1.77
C LEU A 107 -3.78 7.13 -0.60
N LEU A 108 -3.15 5.97 -0.60
CA LEU A 108 -2.14 5.59 0.40
C LEU A 108 -0.94 6.53 0.36
N THR A 109 -0.48 6.87 -0.84
CA THR A 109 0.63 7.81 -1.05
C THR A 109 0.32 9.19 -0.48
N GLN A 110 -0.87 9.71 -0.79
CA GLN A 110 -1.30 11.01 -0.27
C GLN A 110 -1.32 11.04 1.26
N LYS A 111 -1.91 10.02 1.89
CA LYS A 111 -2.01 9.92 3.35
C LYS A 111 -0.64 9.76 4.03
N LEU A 112 0.27 8.98 3.45
CA LEU A 112 1.64 8.84 3.98
C LEU A 112 2.44 10.14 3.84
N LEU A 113 2.29 10.87 2.74
CA LEU A 113 2.89 12.20 2.58
C LEU A 113 2.30 13.20 3.57
N GLU A 114 0.99 13.13 3.83
CA GLU A 114 0.32 13.98 4.81
C GLU A 114 0.85 13.72 6.22
N LEU A 115 0.99 12.45 6.64
CA LEU A 115 1.63 12.09 7.92
C LEU A 115 3.06 12.64 8.02
N ASP A 116 3.82 12.60 6.93
CA ASP A 116 5.18 13.14 6.88
C ASP A 116 5.23 14.65 7.16
N THR A 117 4.21 15.40 6.72
CA THR A 117 4.11 16.85 7.02
C THR A 117 3.83 17.16 8.49
N LEU A 118 3.34 16.18 9.24
CA LEU A 118 2.97 16.30 10.65
C LEU A 118 4.06 15.76 11.61
N ALA A 119 5.16 15.24 11.06
CA ALA A 119 6.25 14.56 11.77
C ALA A 119 7.42 15.46 12.17
#